data_AF-A0A351MUV6-F1
#
_entry.id   AF-A0A351MUV6-F1
#
_cell.length_a   1.000
_cell.length_b   1.000
_cell.length_c   1.000
_cell.angle_alpha   90.00
_cell.angle_beta   90.00
_cell.angle_gamma   90.00
#
_symmetry.space_group_name_H-M   'P 1'
#
loop_
_entity.id
_entity.type
_entity.pdbx_description
1 polymer ?
#
loop_
_entity_poly.entity_id
_entity_poly.type
_entity_poly.pdbx_seq_one_letter_code
_entity_poly.pdbx_strand_id
1 'polypeptide(L)'
;MFFNILPLKYQWAYDIYKTMKANHWEPEDIPMGKDREQWVDQSGAISEIDRWIIKMAIGYFSAAEGIVGDNIIHAVRELITASEVKLVLGRHAHEENIHADSLVYM
;
A
#
# COMPACT_ATOMS: atom_id res chain seq x y z
N MET A 1 11.61 -20.81 -14.08
CA MET A 1 12.34 -19.63 -14.62
C MET A 1 13.20 -19.10 -13.49
N PHE A 2 14.50 -18.87 -13.71
CA PHE A 2 15.40 -18.37 -12.65
C PHE A 2 15.37 -16.84 -12.61
N PHE A 3 15.34 -16.26 -11.41
CA PHE A 3 15.51 -14.83 -11.22
C PHE A 3 17.00 -14.48 -11.33
N ASN A 4 17.38 -13.72 -12.35
CA ASN A 4 18.74 -13.24 -12.57
C ASN A 4 18.71 -11.72 -12.77
N ILE A 5 19.35 -10.99 -11.87
CA ILE A 5 19.32 -9.52 -11.86
C ILE A 5 20.53 -8.89 -12.56
N LEU A 6 21.61 -9.65 -12.77
CA LEU A 6 22.83 -9.16 -13.42
C LEU A 6 23.09 -9.89 -14.74
N PRO A 7 23.65 -9.19 -15.75
CA PRO A 7 23.74 -7.72 -15.82
C PRO A 7 22.35 -7.08 -15.95
N LEU A 8 22.17 -5.85 -15.45
CA LEU A 8 20.91 -5.12 -15.62
C LEU A 8 20.70 -4.79 -17.11
N LYS A 9 19.58 -5.25 -17.66
CA LYS A 9 19.11 -4.92 -19.02
C LYS A 9 18.20 -3.69 -18.99
N TYR A 10 17.38 -3.55 -17.96
CA TYR A 10 16.40 -2.47 -17.82
C TYR A 10 16.74 -1.57 -16.64
N GLN A 11 17.72 -0.68 -16.82
CA GLN A 11 18.21 0.24 -15.78
C GLN A 11 17.08 1.12 -15.21
N TRP A 12 16.17 1.59 -16.07
CA TRP A 12 15.03 2.41 -15.66
C TRP A 12 14.13 1.70 -14.63
N ALA A 13 13.94 0.39 -14.76
CA ALA A 13 13.11 -0.38 -13.83
C ALA A 13 13.81 -0.49 -12.48
N TYR A 14 15.13 -0.70 -12.49
CA TYR A 14 15.92 -0.70 -11.27
C TYR A 14 15.94 0.68 -10.57
N ASP A 15 15.93 1.77 -11.34
CA ASP A 15 15.85 3.13 -10.79
C ASP A 15 14.48 3.42 -10.16
N ILE A 16 13.39 2.95 -10.76
CA ILE A 16 12.05 2.97 -10.14
C ILE A 16 12.05 2.17 -8.85
N TYR A 17 12.58 0.93 -8.86
CA TYR A 17 12.66 0.10 -7.66
C TYR A 17 13.43 0.80 -6.54
N LYS A 18 14.58 1.44 -6.83
CA LYS A 18 15.32 2.23 -5.84
C LYS A 18 14.50 3.38 -5.29
N THR A 19 13.75 4.08 -6.14
CA THR A 19 12.88 5.19 -5.74
C THR A 19 11.78 4.71 -4.81
N MET A 20 11.07 3.63 -5.17
CA MET A 20 10.04 3.03 -4.33
C MET A 20 10.61 2.54 -2.99
N LYS A 21 11.78 1.90 -3.00
CA LYS A 21 12.46 1.45 -1.78
C LYS A 21 12.86 2.61 -0.87
N ALA A 22 13.27 3.74 -1.44
CA ALA A 22 13.62 4.94 -0.66
C ALA A 22 12.38 5.61 -0.04
N ASN A 23 11.19 5.34 -0.56
CA ASN A 23 9.91 5.82 -0.04
C ASN A 23 9.23 4.81 0.91
N HIS A 24 10.01 4.03 1.65
CA HIS A 24 9.47 3.10 2.64
C HIS A 24 8.92 3.85 3.85
N TRP A 25 7.82 3.35 4.40
CA TRP A 25 7.20 3.83 5.64
C TRP A 25 6.51 2.66 6.34
N GLU A 26 6.25 2.79 7.63
CA GLU A 26 5.41 1.87 8.39
C GLU A 26 4.19 2.61 8.96
N PRO A 27 3.03 1.94 9.15
CA PRO A 27 1.85 2.59 9.72
C PRO A 27 2.12 3.30 11.06
N GLU A 28 2.98 2.75 11.89
CA GLU A 28 3.37 3.31 13.19
C GLU A 28 4.13 4.64 13.08
N ASP A 29 4.68 4.98 11.91
CA ASP A 29 5.29 6.29 11.66
C ASP A 29 4.24 7.42 11.62
N ILE A 30 2.94 7.08 11.52
CA ILE A 30 1.81 8.02 11.46
C ILE A 30 1.11 8.08 12.82
N PRO A 31 1.32 9.13 13.63
CA PRO A 31 0.72 9.22 14.96
C PRO A 31 -0.78 9.55 14.90
N MET A 32 -1.63 8.60 15.32
CA MET A 32 -3.09 8.74 15.28
C MET A 32 -3.73 9.23 16.61
N GLY A 33 -2.94 9.70 17.57
CA GLY A 33 -3.42 10.00 18.93
C GLY A 33 -4.56 11.02 18.96
N LYS A 34 -4.41 12.14 18.24
CA LYS A 34 -5.42 13.20 18.18
C LYS A 34 -6.66 12.79 17.40
N ASP A 35 -6.48 12.05 16.32
CA ASP A 35 -7.56 11.50 15.50
C ASP A 35 -8.44 10.57 16.33
N ARG A 36 -7.84 9.73 17.19
CA ARG A 36 -8.57 8.89 18.15
C ARG A 36 -9.34 9.71 19.16
N GLU A 37 -8.72 10.74 19.76
CA GLU A 37 -9.39 11.66 20.69
C GLU A 37 -10.61 12.33 20.02
N GLN A 38 -10.43 12.86 18.80
CA GLN A 38 -11.50 13.49 18.04
C GLN A 38 -12.60 12.49 17.64
N TRP A 39 -12.22 11.25 17.31
CA TRP A 39 -13.16 10.21 16.94
C TRP A 39 -14.01 9.75 18.13
N VAL A 40 -13.46 9.65 19.34
CA VAL A 40 -14.28 9.26 20.52
C VAL A 40 -15.08 10.42 21.10
N ASP A 41 -14.72 11.66 20.79
CA ASP A 41 -15.42 12.84 21.28
C ASP A 41 -16.88 12.91 20.77
N GLN A 42 -17.80 13.05 21.73
CA GLN A 42 -19.23 13.16 21.48
C GLN A 42 -19.77 14.59 21.66
N SER A 43 -18.89 15.57 21.89
CA SER A 43 -19.28 16.99 22.07
C SER A 43 -19.86 17.64 20.80
N GLY A 44 -19.74 16.98 19.65
CA GLY A 44 -20.29 17.43 18.37
C GLY A 44 -19.25 17.95 17.37
N ALA A 45 -17.95 17.78 17.64
CA ALA A 45 -16.88 18.21 16.74
C ALA A 45 -16.85 17.46 15.38
N ILE A 46 -17.30 16.20 15.36
CA ILE A 46 -17.50 15.42 14.13
C ILE A 46 -18.98 15.02 14.07
N SER A 47 -19.68 15.42 13.01
CA SER A 47 -21.10 15.09 12.83
C SER A 47 -21.30 13.60 12.55
N GLU A 48 -22.52 13.09 12.75
CA GLU A 48 -22.85 11.70 12.39
C GLU A 48 -22.67 11.42 10.90
N ILE A 49 -22.92 12.42 10.05
CA ILE A 49 -22.74 12.31 8.59
C ILE A 49 -21.25 12.16 8.26
N ASP A 50 -20.38 12.97 8.85
CA ASP A 50 -18.93 12.88 8.64
C ASP A 50 -18.40 11.51 9.09
N ARG A 51 -18.88 11.01 10.24
CA ARG A 51 -18.54 9.68 10.75
C ARG A 51 -18.98 8.58 9.80
N TRP A 52 -20.17 8.71 9.22
CA TRP A 52 -20.67 7.75 8.24
C TRP A 52 -19.79 7.74 6.98
N ILE A 53 -19.44 8.92 6.45
CA ILE A 53 -18.57 9.04 5.26
C ILE A 53 -17.22 8.36 5.52
N ILE A 54 -16.59 8.63 6.67
CA ILE A 54 -15.28 8.04 7.02
C ILE A 54 -15.37 6.52 7.10
N LYS A 55 -16.39 5.98 7.78
CA LYS A 55 -16.60 4.51 7.87
C LYS A 55 -16.80 3.88 6.49
N MET A 56 -17.57 4.52 5.62
CA MET A 56 -17.78 4.03 4.25
C MET A 56 -16.49 4.05 3.44
N ALA A 57 -15.68 5.09 3.57
CA ALA A 57 -14.39 5.19 2.90
C ALA A 57 -13.43 4.08 3.38
N ILE A 58 -13.28 3.89 4.69
CA ILE A 58 -12.42 2.83 5.25
C ILE A 58 -12.93 1.44 4.80
N GLY A 59 -14.25 1.20 4.87
CA GLY A 59 -14.82 -0.06 4.40
C GLY A 59 -14.55 -0.33 2.92
N TYR A 60 -14.60 0.70 2.06
CA TYR A 60 -14.24 0.57 0.66
C TYR A 60 -12.74 0.23 0.48
N PHE A 61 -11.85 0.97 1.13
CA PHE A 61 -10.41 0.73 1.04
C PHE A 61 -10.03 -0.66 1.56
N SER A 62 -10.66 -1.15 2.64
CA SER A 62 -10.39 -2.49 3.18
C SER A 62 -10.61 -3.64 2.20
N ALA A 63 -11.50 -3.47 1.22
CA ALA A 63 -11.69 -4.44 0.16
C ALA A 63 -10.82 -4.15 -1.07
N ALA A 64 -10.61 -2.86 -1.39
CA ALA A 64 -9.93 -2.43 -2.60
C ALA A 64 -8.43 -2.73 -2.59
N GLU A 65 -7.71 -2.49 -1.48
CA GLU A 65 -6.26 -2.70 -1.39
C GLU A 65 -5.89 -4.17 -1.71
N GLY A 66 -6.66 -5.13 -1.20
CA GLY A 66 -6.43 -6.56 -1.45
C GLY A 66 -6.58 -6.95 -2.93
N ILE A 67 -7.50 -6.33 -3.66
CA ILE A 67 -7.73 -6.62 -5.10
C ILE A 67 -6.53 -6.16 -5.93
N VAL A 68 -5.95 -5.00 -5.61
CA VAL A 68 -4.81 -4.44 -6.35
C VAL A 68 -3.57 -5.28 -6.08
N GLY A 69 -3.27 -5.57 -4.80
CA GLY A 69 -2.16 -6.44 -4.41
C GLY A 69 -2.21 -7.81 -5.08
N ASP A 70 -3.37 -8.49 -5.02
CA ASP A 70 -3.57 -9.80 -5.63
C ASP A 70 -3.40 -9.75 -7.15
N ASN A 71 -3.90 -8.72 -7.81
CA ASN A 71 -3.74 -8.56 -9.26
C ASN A 71 -2.26 -8.43 -9.64
N ILE A 72 -1.50 -7.61 -8.91
CA ILE A 72 -0.07 -7.42 -9.15
C ILE A 72 0.68 -8.74 -8.99
N ILE A 73 0.41 -9.49 -7.91
CA ILE A 73 1.11 -10.75 -7.62
C ILE A 73 0.72 -11.84 -8.60
N HIS A 74 -0.57 -12.08 -8.80
CA HIS A 74 -1.08 -13.31 -9.43
C HIS A 74 -1.44 -13.15 -10.91
N ALA A 75 -1.71 -11.93 -11.40
CA ALA A 75 -2.07 -11.71 -12.81
C ALA A 75 -0.93 -11.04 -13.58
N VAL A 76 -0.42 -9.91 -13.09
CA VAL A 76 0.57 -9.12 -13.84
C VAL A 76 1.96 -9.71 -13.71
N ARG A 77 2.47 -9.90 -12.48
CA ARG A 77 3.86 -10.28 -12.24
C ARG A 77 4.22 -11.68 -12.76
N GLU A 78 3.25 -12.59 -12.82
CA GLU A 78 3.41 -13.94 -13.40
C GLU A 78 3.72 -13.90 -14.90
N LEU A 79 3.16 -12.93 -15.64
CA LEU A 79 3.37 -12.77 -17.08
C LEU A 79 4.69 -12.05 -17.42
N ILE A 80 5.25 -11.30 -16.46
CA ILE A 80 6.51 -10.59 -16.66
C ILE A 80 7.67 -11.59 -16.67
N THR A 81 8.67 -11.34 -17.51
CA THR A 81 9.89 -12.17 -17.59
C THR A 81 11.15 -11.42 -17.21
N ALA A 82 11.14 -10.08 -17.30
CA ALA A 82 12.26 -9.23 -16.88
C ALA A 82 12.38 -9.18 -15.34
N SER A 83 13.54 -9.57 -14.81
CA SER A 83 13.80 -9.62 -13.37
C SER A 83 13.70 -8.24 -12.71
N GLU A 84 14.15 -7.18 -13.38
CA GLU A 84 14.10 -5.81 -12.87
C GLU A 84 12.66 -5.34 -12.68
N VAL A 85 11.77 -5.66 -13.62
CA VAL A 85 10.35 -5.33 -13.51
C VAL A 85 9.68 -6.21 -12.44
N LYS A 86 10.10 -7.48 -12.28
CA LYS A 86 9.63 -8.31 -11.15
C LYS A 86 10.03 -7.76 -9.79
N LEU A 87 11.16 -7.06 -9.66
CA LEU A 87 11.54 -6.34 -8.44
C LEU A 87 10.62 -5.15 -8.18
N VAL A 88 10.34 -4.34 -9.21
CA VAL A 88 9.40 -3.22 -9.10
C VAL A 88 8.03 -3.71 -8.64
N LEU A 89 7.47 -4.72 -9.32
CA LEU A 89 6.17 -5.28 -8.96
C LEU A 89 6.16 -5.96 -7.59
N GLY A 90 7.28 -6.58 -7.18
CA GLY A 90 7.41 -7.11 -5.83
C GLY A 90 7.40 -6.02 -4.77
N ARG A 91 8.05 -4.87 -5.03
CA ARG A 91 7.99 -3.71 -4.12
C ARG A 91 6.63 -3.04 -4.13
N HIS A 92 5.93 -3.00 -5.27
CA HIS A 92 4.55 -2.52 -5.36
C HIS A 92 3.63 -3.37 -4.50
N ALA A 93 3.66 -4.70 -4.67
CA ALA A 93 2.88 -5.61 -3.82
C ALA A 93 3.16 -5.43 -2.32
N HIS A 94 4.42 -5.16 -1.95
CA HIS A 94 4.75 -4.84 -0.56
C HIS A 94 4.13 -3.51 -0.08
N GLU A 95 4.03 -2.50 -0.94
CA GLU A 95 3.36 -1.23 -0.60
C GLU A 95 1.87 -1.44 -0.35
N GLU A 96 1.18 -2.20 -1.19
CA GLU A 96 -0.23 -2.55 -1.00
C GLU A 96 -0.44 -3.33 0.32
N ASN A 97 0.53 -4.14 0.74
CA ASN A 97 0.47 -4.80 2.04
C ASN A 97 0.61 -3.81 3.21
N ILE A 98 1.48 -2.79 3.09
CA ILE A 98 1.62 -1.73 4.09
C ILE A 98 0.33 -0.90 4.15
N HIS A 99 -0.31 -0.62 3.01
CA HIS A 99 -1.62 0.02 2.99
C HIS A 99 -2.67 -0.81 3.72
N ALA A 100 -2.75 -2.11 3.45
CA ALA A 100 -3.67 -3.00 4.15
C ALA A 100 -3.39 -3.04 5.66
N ASP A 101 -2.12 -3.07 6.06
CA ASP A 101 -1.72 -3.01 7.48
C ASP A 101 -2.12 -1.68 8.14
N SER A 102 -2.01 -0.56 7.40
CA SER A 102 -2.46 0.74 7.91
C SER A 102 -3.96 0.77 8.25
N LEU A 103 -4.79 -0.01 7.54
CA LEU A 103 -6.22 -0.15 7.86
C LEU A 103 -6.47 -0.95 9.14
N VAL A 104 -5.54 -1.84 9.52
CA VAL A 104 -5.57 -2.59 10.79
C VAL A 104 -5.06 -1.72 11.94
N TYR A 105 -4.07 -0.87 11.65
CA TYR A 105 -3.48 0.05 12.63
C TYR A 105 -4.44 1.17 13.07
N MET A 106 -5.25 1.71 12.16
CA MET A 106 -6.23 2.78 12.42
C MET A 106 -7.32 2.39 13.43
#